data_AF-A0A375YP65-F1
#
_entry.id   AF-A0A375YP65-F1
#
_cell.length_a   1.000
_cell.length_b   1.000
_cell.length_c   1.000
_cell.angle_alpha   90.00
_cell.angle_beta   90.00
_cell.angle_gamma   90.00
#
_symmetry.space_group_name_H-M   'P 1'
#
loop_
_entity.id
_entity.type
_entity.pdbx_description
1 polymer ?
#
loop_
_entity_poly.entity_id
_entity_poly.type
_entity_poly.pdbx_seq_one_letter_code
_entity_poly.pdbx_strand_id
1 'polypeptide(L)' 'MTGSVETLAAIARESRFRTLRATVAIIQPGLLRSKASDDIRALLGATDRFLSETYGMKLRVIASD' A
#
# COMPACT_ATOMS: atom_id res chain seq x y z
N MET A 1 30.51 3.48 -2.64
CA MET A 1 29.52 4.19 -3.48
C MET A 1 29.50 5.65 -3.05
N THR A 2 30.31 6.49 -3.69
CA THR A 2 30.36 7.93 -3.42
C THR A 2 29.34 8.63 -4.30
N GLY A 3 28.29 9.20 -3.69
CA GLY A 3 27.32 10.03 -4.40
C GLY A 3 27.92 11.40 -4.73
N SER A 4 27.67 11.92 -5.93
CA SER A 4 28.08 13.28 -6.33
C SER A 4 26.91 14.26 -6.19
N VAL A 5 27.23 15.55 -6.02
CA VAL A 5 26.25 16.63 -5.93
C VAL A 5 25.43 16.74 -7.22
N GLU A 6 26.05 16.47 -8.36
CA GLU A 6 25.39 16.44 -9.67
C GLU A 6 24.33 15.33 -9.73
N THR A 7 24.63 14.15 -9.17
CA THR A 7 23.68 13.03 -9.05
C THR A 7 22.50 13.39 -8.14
N LEU A 8 22.77 14.04 -7.00
CA LEU A 8 21.71 14.52 -6.10
C LEU A 8 20.83 15.58 -6.78
N ALA A 9 21.42 16.52 -7.52
CA ALA A 9 20.69 17.56 -8.24
C ALA A 9 19.84 16.97 -9.39
N ALA A 10 20.32 15.93 -10.07
CA ALA A 10 19.56 15.19 -11.07
C ALA A 10 18.36 14.48 -10.44
N ILE A 11 18.57 13.73 -9.36
CA ILE A 11 17.49 13.06 -8.61
C ILE A 11 16.45 14.07 -8.11
N ALA A 12 16.89 15.22 -7.56
CA ALA A 12 15.98 16.25 -7.05
C ALA A 12 15.13 16.89 -8.17
N ARG A 13 15.72 17.15 -9.35
CA ARG A 13 14.99 17.65 -10.52
C ARG A 13 13.96 16.64 -11.02
N GLU A 14 14.35 15.37 -11.16
CA GLU A 14 13.43 14.33 -11.63
C GLU A 14 12.31 14.04 -10.62
N SER A 15 12.63 14.05 -9.33
CA SER A 15 11.67 13.75 -8.26
C SER A 15 10.51 14.74 -8.21
N ARG A 16 10.71 16.00 -8.61
CA ARG A 16 9.64 17.01 -8.72
C ARG A 16 8.54 16.63 -9.70
N PHE A 17 8.86 15.83 -10.71
CA PHE A 17 7.91 15.38 -11.73
C PHE A 17 7.43 13.94 -11.50
N ARG A 18 7.95 13.26 -10.48
CA ARG A 18 7.55 11.90 -10.15
C ARG A 18 6.39 11.94 -9.15
N THR A 19 5.28 11.34 -9.51
CA THR A 19 4.19 11.10 -8.58
C THR A 19 4.60 9.98 -7.62
N LEU A 20 4.78 10.31 -6.33
CA LEU A 20 4.97 9.30 -5.29
C LEU A 20 3.70 8.45 -5.19
N ARG A 21 3.82 7.14 -5.41
CA ARG A 21 2.73 6.18 -5.20
C ARG A 21 3.00 5.39 -3.93
N ALA A 22 2.43 5.85 -2.81
CA ALA A 22 2.41 5.08 -1.58
C ALA A 22 1.16 4.20 -1.54
N THR A 23 1.32 2.93 -1.14
CA THR A 23 0.19 2.03 -0.86
C THR A 23 0.23 1.68 0.62
N VAL A 24 -0.85 1.97 1.33
CA VAL A 24 -1.00 1.60 2.74
C VAL A 24 -1.77 0.29 2.80
N ALA A 25 -1.26 -0.66 3.58
CA ALA A 25 -1.91 -1.94 3.83
C ALA A 25 -2.19 -2.11 5.33
N ILE A 26 -3.41 -2.51 5.65
CA ILE A 26 -3.87 -2.85 6.98
C ILE A 26 -3.84 -4.38 7.09
N ILE A 27 -3.01 -4.89 7.98
CA ILE A 27 -2.89 -6.32 8.25
C ILE A 27 -3.90 -6.68 9.33
N GLN A 28 -4.76 -7.67 9.07
CA GLN A 28 -5.70 -8.20 10.05
C GLN A 28 -4.99 -9.20 10.97
N PRO A 29 -4.70 -8.84 12.25
CA PRO A 29 -4.05 -9.75 13.18
C PRO A 29 -4.99 -10.92 13.50
N GLY A 30 -4.44 -12.14 13.53
CA GLY A 30 -5.21 -13.35 13.83
C GLY A 30 -5.91 -13.98 12.62
N LEU A 31 -5.87 -13.34 11.45
CA LEU A 31 -6.31 -13.95 10.20
C LEU A 31 -5.11 -14.36 9.36
N LEU A 32 -4.81 -15.66 9.36
CA LEU A 32 -3.81 -16.25 8.48
C LEU A 32 -4.38 -16.39 7.07
N ARG A 33 -3.60 -15.98 6.05
CA ARG A 33 -3.96 -16.10 4.63
C ARG A 33 -4.28 -17.54 4.25
N SER A 34 -3.52 -18.49 4.80
CA SER A 34 -3.71 -19.94 4.60
C SER A 34 -5.02 -20.46 5.17
N LYS A 35 -5.60 -19.78 6.15
CA LYS A 35 -6.85 -20.16 6.84
C LYS A 35 -8.06 -19.30 6.45
N ALA A 36 -7.89 -18.37 5.51
CA ALA A 36 -8.98 -17.51 5.06
C ALA A 36 -9.96 -18.32 4.18
N SER A 37 -11.19 -18.51 4.67
CA SER A 37 -12.29 -19.03 3.85
C SER A 37 -12.68 -18.03 2.76
N ASP A 38 -13.46 -18.47 1.78
CA ASP A 38 -13.94 -17.61 0.69
C ASP A 38 -14.81 -16.46 1.22
N ASP A 39 -15.63 -16.72 2.24
CA ASP A 39 -16.41 -15.67 2.93
C ASP A 39 -15.52 -14.61 3.57
N ILE A 40 -14.42 -15.03 4.22
CA ILE A 40 -13.47 -14.09 4.81
C ILE A 40 -12.77 -13.28 3.73
N ARG A 41 -12.40 -13.88 2.59
CA ARG A 41 -11.80 -13.15 1.47
C ARG A 41 -12.78 -12.12 0.89
N ALA A 42 -14.06 -12.47 0.76
CA ALA A 42 -15.10 -11.55 0.33
C ALA A 42 -15.25 -10.37 1.30
N LEU A 43 -15.23 -10.64 2.62
CA LEU A 43 -15.28 -9.61 3.66
C LEU A 43 -14.06 -8.68 3.61
N LEU A 44 -12.85 -9.22 3.42
CA LEU A 44 -11.64 -8.40 3.26
C LEU A 44 -11.75 -7.46 2.05
N GLY A 45 -12.24 -7.97 0.92
CA GLY A 45 -12.46 -7.17 -0.29
C GLY A 45 -13.52 -6.07 -0.09
N ALA A 46 -14.63 -6.40 0.59
CA ALA A 46 -15.65 -5.41 0.94
C ALA A 46 -15.09 -4.33 1.89
N THR A 47 -14.24 -4.72 2.83
CA THR A 47 -13.58 -3.82 3.79
C THR A 47 -12.59 -2.87 3.09
N ASP A 48 -11.75 -3.40 2.20
CA ASP A 48 -10.83 -2.60 1.36
C ASP A 48 -11.61 -1.51 0.58
N ARG A 49 -12.73 -1.91 -0.05
CA ARG A 49 -13.61 -0.98 -0.75
C ARG A 49 -14.20 0.09 0.17
N PHE A 50 -14.77 -0.32 1.30
CA PHE A 50 -15.38 0.59 2.26
C PHE A 50 -14.38 1.63 2.78
N LEU A 51 -13.16 1.20 3.14
CA LEU A 51 -12.11 2.10 3.61
C LEU A 51 -11.63 3.04 2.49
N SER A 52 -11.51 2.53 1.27
CA SER A 52 -11.14 3.35 0.13
C SER A 52 -12.16 4.45 -0.18
N GLU A 53 -13.45 4.14 -0.08
CA GLU A 53 -14.55 5.10 -0.25
C GLU A 53 -14.61 6.10 0.92
N THR A 54 -14.38 5.64 2.15
CA THR A 54 -14.47 6.48 3.36
C THR A 54 -13.34 7.50 3.47
N TYR A 55 -12.10 7.09 3.17
CA TYR A 55 -10.91 7.93 3.40
C TYR A 55 -10.36 8.58 2.12
N GLY A 56 -10.96 8.30 0.94
CA GLY A 56 -10.51 8.86 -0.33
C GLY A 56 -9.10 8.43 -0.75
N MET A 57 -8.58 7.36 -0.15
CA MET A 57 -7.25 6.81 -0.43
C MET A 57 -7.31 5.29 -0.51
N LYS A 58 -6.50 4.67 -1.37
CA LYS A 58 -6.47 3.20 -1.51
C LYS A 58 -5.85 2.56 -0.27
N LEU A 59 -6.69 1.90 0.54
CA LEU A 59 -6.30 1.21 1.76
C LEU A 59 -6.54 -0.28 1.61
N ARG A 60 -5.47 -1.05 1.36
CA ARG A 60 -5.61 -2.49 1.19
C ARG A 60 -5.78 -3.18 2.53
N VAL A 61 -6.74 -4.08 2.66
CA VAL A 61 -6.87 -4.92 3.86
C VAL A 61 -6.45 -6.34 3.51
N ILE A 62 -5.46 -6.87 4.23
CA ILE A 62 -4.88 -8.18 3.95
C ILE A 62 -4.84 -9.04 5.22
N ALA A 63 -4.93 -10.36 5.02
CA ALA A 63 -4.61 -11.35 6.03
C ALA A 63 -3.09 -11.35 6.30
N SER A 64 -2.68 -11.72 7.52
CA SER A 64 -1.29 -12.01 7.82
C SER A 64 -0.84 -13.28 7.07
N ASP A 65 0.46 -13.42 6.80
CA ASP A 65 1.00 -14.68 6.28
C ASP A 65 0.84 -15.82 7.29
#